data_AF-A0A0U4C261-F1
#
_entry.id   AF-A0A0U4C261-F1
#
_cell.length_a   1.000
_cell.length_b   1.000
_cell.length_c   1.000
_cell.angle_alpha   90.00
_cell.angle_beta   90.00
_cell.angle_gamma   90.00
#
_symmetry.space_group_name_H-M   'P 1'
#
loop_
_entity.id
_entity.type
_entity.pdbx_description
1 polymer ?
#
loop_
_entity_poly.entity_id
_entity_poly.type
_entity_poly.pdbx_seq_one_letter_code
_entity_poly.pdbx_strand_id
1 'polypeptide(L)' 'MPQGDKSKYTDKQKRQAEHIEEGYENRGIPKDEAEARAWATVNKKDGGGKQPGGSGRKKPSK' A
#
# COMPACT_ATOMS: atom_id res chain seq x y z
N MET A 1 0.42 9.64 4.55
CA MET A 1 0.23 8.55 3.57
C MET A 1 1.54 8.31 2.81
N PRO A 2 1.81 7.12 2.22
CA PRO A 2 3.05 6.93 1.47
C PRO A 2 3.18 8.01 0.41
N GLN A 3 4.28 8.75 0.42
CA GLN A 3 4.54 9.87 -0.49
C GLN A 3 4.81 9.41 -1.94
N GLY A 4 4.38 8.19 -2.31
CA GLY A 4 4.57 7.61 -3.63
C GLY A 4 3.30 7.73 -4.45
N ASP A 5 3.47 7.97 -5.75
CA ASP A 5 2.38 7.90 -6.72
C ASP A 5 1.70 6.51 -6.65
N LYS A 6 0.42 6.49 -6.32
CA LYS A 6 -0.41 5.26 -6.23
C LYS A 6 -0.49 4.55 -7.59
N SER A 7 -0.16 5.23 -8.71
CA SER A 7 0.00 4.65 -10.04
C SER A 7 1.11 3.61 -10.15
N LYS A 8 1.96 3.48 -9.12
CA LYS A 8 3.06 2.52 -9.05
C LYS A 8 2.71 1.26 -8.26
N TYR A 9 1.47 1.14 -7.79
CA TYR A 9 0.97 -0.02 -7.06
C TYR A 9 0.11 -0.90 -7.94
N THR A 10 0.39 -2.21 -7.92
CA THR A 10 -0.40 -3.16 -8.69
C THR A 10 -1.82 -3.25 -8.16
N ASP A 11 -2.75 -3.71 -8.99
CA ASP A 11 -4.15 -3.87 -8.55
C ASP A 11 -4.29 -4.87 -7.40
N LYS A 12 -3.38 -5.84 -7.31
CA LYS A 12 -3.29 -6.75 -6.16
C LYS A 12 -2.94 -6.00 -4.86
N GLN A 13 -2.03 -5.02 -4.92
CA GLN A 13 -1.66 -4.20 -3.76
C GLN A 13 -2.82 -3.29 -3.33
N LYS A 14 -3.54 -2.71 -4.29
CA LYS A 14 -4.73 -1.89 -4.02
C LYS A 14 -5.83 -2.69 -3.32
N ARG A 15 -6.21 -3.86 -3.86
CA ARG A 15 -7.20 -4.75 -3.23
C ARG A 15 -6.78 -5.20 -1.83
N GLN A 16 -5.48 -5.45 -1.62
CA GLN A 16 -4.98 -5.82 -0.30
C GLN A 16 -5.08 -4.65 0.68
N ALA A 17 -4.80 -3.42 0.25
CA ALA A 17 -4.98 -2.24 1.08
C ALA A 17 -6.46 -2.05 1.44
N GLU A 18 -7.37 -2.12 0.46
CA GLU A 18 -8.83 -2.00 0.68
C GLU A 18 -9.35 -3.01 1.71
N HIS A 19 -8.97 -4.29 1.59
CA HIS A 19 -9.40 -5.32 2.56
C HIS A 19 -8.83 -5.08 3.98
N ILE A 20 -7.65 -4.46 4.09
CA ILE A 20 -7.07 -4.14 5.40
C ILE A 20 -7.75 -2.88 5.98
N GLU A 21 -8.02 -1.88 5.15
CA GLU A 21 -8.76 -0.67 5.48
C GLU A 21 -10.15 -1.02 6.03
N GLU A 22 -10.92 -1.85 5.32
CA GLU A 22 -12.23 -2.33 5.77
C GLU A 22 -12.13 -3.02 7.15
N GLY A 23 -11.08 -3.80 7.38
CA GLY A 23 -10.83 -4.42 8.68
C GLY A 23 -10.57 -3.43 9.82
N TYR A 24 -9.99 -2.26 9.52
CA TYR A 24 -9.77 -1.19 10.50
C TYR A 24 -11.01 -0.30 10.67
N GLU A 25 -11.75 0.00 9.60
CA GLU A 25 -13.03 0.71 9.68
C GLU A 25 -14.04 -0.06 10.53
N ASN A 26 -14.12 -1.39 10.34
CA ASN A 26 -14.94 -2.28 11.17
C ASN A 26 -14.53 -2.30 12.65
N ARG A 27 -13.29 -1.90 12.97
CA ARG A 27 -12.80 -1.75 14.35
C ARG A 27 -13.05 -0.34 14.90
N GLY A 28 -13.75 0.52 14.16
CA GLY A 28 -14.06 1.89 14.53
C GLY A 28 -12.92 2.88 14.29
N ILE A 29 -11.90 2.52 13.50
CA ILE A 29 -10.85 3.47 13.12
C ILE A 29 -11.38 4.40 12.02
N PRO A 30 -11.15 5.72 12.09
CA PRO A 30 -11.51 6.64 11.02
C PRO A 30 -10.90 6.25 9.69
N LYS A 31 -11.65 6.42 8.60
CA LYS A 31 -11.24 6.02 7.24
C LYS A 31 -9.83 6.48 6.85
N ASP A 32 -9.50 7.75 7.07
CA ASP A 32 -8.18 8.30 6.72
C ASP A 32 -7.03 7.58 7.45
N GLU A 33 -7.26 7.19 8.70
CA GLU A 33 -6.29 6.45 9.50
C GLU A 33 -6.25 4.97 9.13
N ALA A 34 -7.41 4.37 8.84
CA ALA A 34 -7.55 3.01 8.34
C ALA A 34 -6.80 2.83 7.01
N GLU A 35 -7.02 3.74 6.06
CA GLU A 35 -6.33 3.79 4.77
C GLU A 35 -4.82 3.94 4.97
N ALA A 36 -4.38 4.86 5.84
CA ALA A 36 -2.95 5.07 6.11
C ALA A 36 -2.29 3.80 6.68
N ARG A 37 -2.94 3.14 7.64
CA ARG A 37 -2.48 1.87 8.26
C ARG A 37 -2.49 0.72 7.25
N ALA A 38 -3.48 0.66 6.37
CA ALA A 38 -3.57 -0.34 5.31
C ALA A 38 -2.41 -0.23 4.32
N TRP A 39 -2.18 0.96 3.77
CA TRP A 39 -1.06 1.20 2.86
C TRP A 39 0.30 1.01 3.52
N ALA A 40 0.46 1.38 4.79
CA ALA A 40 1.68 1.09 5.56
C ALA A 40 1.92 -0.42 5.67
N THR A 41 0.86 -1.21 5.88
CA THR A 41 0.95 -2.67 5.96
C THR A 41 1.37 -3.29 4.62
N VAL A 42 0.76 -2.86 3.51
CA VAL A 42 1.13 -3.30 2.16
C VAL A 42 2.58 -2.93 1.85
N ASN A 43 2.98 -1.69 2.14
CA ASN A 43 4.36 -1.24 1.94
C ASN A 43 5.37 -2.04 2.77
N LYS A 44 5.04 -2.37 4.01
CA LYS A 44 5.91 -3.18 4.88
C LYS A 44 6.09 -4.60 4.34
N LYS A 45 5.03 -5.18 3.75
CA LYS A 45 5.09 -6.54 3.15
C LYS A 45 5.85 -6.56 1.83
N ASP A 46 5.63 -5.56 0.99
CA ASP A 46 6.06 -5.56 -0.40
C ASP A 46 7.28 -4.68 -0.69
N GLY A 47 7.73 -3.88 0.28
CA GLY A 47 8.79 -2.88 0.10
C GLY A 47 8.37 -1.64 -0.69
N GLY A 48 7.09 -1.51 -1.05
CA GLY A 48 6.54 -0.39 -1.83
C GLY A 48 5.78 -0.83 -3.07
N GLY A 49 5.47 0.13 -3.95
CA GLY A 49 4.78 -0.13 -5.21
C GLY A 49 5.55 -1.08 -6.12
N LYS A 50 4.89 -2.13 -6.64
CA LYS A 50 5.50 -3.17 -7.46
C LYS A 50 5.54 -2.85 -8.96
N GLN A 51 4.83 -1.84 -9.44
CA GLN A 51 4.90 -1.46 -10.86
C GLN A 51 6.25 -0.80 -11.21
N PRO A 52 6.59 -0.68 -12.50
CA PRO A 52 7.81 -0.02 -12.93
C PRO A 52 7.97 1.38 -12.32
N GLY A 53 9.16 1.70 -11.82
CA GLY A 53 9.43 2.96 -11.12
C GLY A 53 8.91 3.04 -9.68
N GLY A 54 8.31 1.97 -9.15
CA GLY A 54 7.93 1.82 -7.74
C GLY A 54 9.07 1.27 -6.87
N SER A 55 9.04 1.62 -5.58
CA SER A 55 10.11 1.29 -4.62
C SER A 55 10.16 -0.20 -4.21
N GLY A 56 9.10 -0.96 -4.47
CA GLY A 56 9.02 -2.39 -4.13
C GLY A 56 9.75 -3.30 -5.12
N ARG A 57 10.15 -2.79 -6.29
CA ARG A 57 11.09 -3.48 -7.18
C ARG A 57 12.51 -3.07 -6.81
N LYS A 58 13.32 -4.02 -6.35
CA LYS A 58 14.79 -3.86 -6.39
C LYS A 58 15.16 -3.56 -7.84
N LYS A 59 15.66 -2.36 -8.11
CA LYS A 59 16.24 -2.04 -9.42
C LYS A 59 17.40 -3.03 -9.63
N PRO A 60 17.52 -3.70 -10.79
CA PRO A 60 18.75 -4.40 -11.10
C PRO A 60 19.88 -3.38 -11.06
N SER A 61 20.80 -3.55 -10.12
CA SER A 61 22.06 -2.81 -10.10
C SER A 61 22.78 -3.14 -11.40
N LYS A 62 23.00 -2.13 -12.24
CA LYS A 62 23.78 -2.22 -13.47
C LYS A 62 25.24 -2.43 -13.15
#